data_AF-A0A497LF72-F1
#
_entry.id   AF-A0A497LF72-F1
#
_cell.length_a   1.000
_cell.length_b   1.000
_cell.length_c   1.000
_cell.angle_alpha   90.00
_cell.angle_beta   90.00
_cell.angle_gamma   90.00
#
_symmetry.space_group_name_H-M   'P 1'
#
loop_
_entity.id
_entity.type
_entity.pdbx_description
1 polymer ?
#
loop_
_entity_poly.entity_id
_entity_poly.type
_entity_poly.pdbx_seq_one_letter_code
_entity_poly.pdbx_strand_id
1 'polypeptide(L)' 'SEGFYRVSKTHKRRGFFLYEELRDRGIVGVQPGLTRHFKLNVYGLSWEEVKHVAEAFQEIARKHGLSVH' A
#
# COMPACT_ATOMS: atom_id res chain seq x y z
N SER A 1 -1.85 -9.53 -0.66
CA SER A 1 -1.92 -9.27 -2.11
C SER A 1 -0.75 -9.94 -2.80
N GLU A 2 -1.03 -10.73 -3.83
CA GLU A 2 -0.03 -11.37 -4.68
C GLU A 2 0.65 -10.37 -5.65
N GLY A 3 -0.08 -9.32 -6.04
CA GLY A 3 0.42 -8.24 -6.89
C GLY A 3 1.55 -7.44 -6.24
N PHE A 4 1.32 -6.87 -5.05
CA PHE A 4 2.36 -6.13 -4.32
C PHE A 4 3.56 -7.01 -3.94
N TYR A 5 3.34 -8.31 -3.70
CA TYR A 5 4.41 -9.26 -3.46
C TYR A 5 5.28 -9.52 -4.71
N ARG A 6 4.70 -9.50 -5.92
CA ARG A 6 5.49 -9.57 -7.16
C ARG A 6 6.32 -8.31 -7.37
N VAL A 7 5.74 -7.13 -7.13
CA VAL A 7 6.45 -5.84 -7.21
C VAL A 7 7.61 -5.79 -6.22
N SER A 8 7.42 -6.28 -4.99
CA SER A 8 8.50 -6.31 -4.00
C SER A 8 9.64 -7.28 -4.34
N LYS A 9 9.48 -8.20 -5.29
CA LYS A 9 10.60 -9.05 -5.76
C LYS A 9 11.52 -8.31 -6.74
N THR A 10 10.99 -7.35 -7.50
CA THR A 10 11.75 -6.61 -8.52
C THR A 10 12.18 -5.22 -8.06
N HIS A 11 11.55 -4.66 -7.02
CA HIS A 11 11.85 -3.34 -6.51
C HIS A 11 13.13 -3.31 -5.66
N LYS A 12 13.96 -2.26 -5.81
CA LYS A 12 15.24 -2.08 -5.06
C LYS A 12 15.04 -2.12 -3.53
N ARG A 13 13.90 -1.59 -3.05
CA ARG A 13 13.52 -1.54 -1.63
C ARG A 13 12.79 -2.79 -1.13
N ARG A 14 12.64 -3.82 -1.98
CA ARG A 14 11.95 -5.09 -1.70
C ARG A 14 10.62 -4.88 -0.96
N GLY A 15 10.43 -5.49 0.21
CA GLY A 15 9.21 -5.39 1.01
C GLY A 15 8.91 -4.01 1.62
N PHE A 16 9.87 -3.08 1.58
CA PHE A 16 9.72 -1.75 2.18
C PHE A 16 9.05 -0.73 1.23
N PHE A 17 8.98 -1.03 -0.06
CA PHE A 17 8.46 -0.07 -1.06
C PHE A 17 7.03 0.40 -0.74
N LEU A 18 6.16 -0.53 -0.33
CA LEU A 18 4.77 -0.25 -0.05
C LEU A 18 4.62 0.67 1.17
N TYR A 19 5.45 0.46 2.18
CA TYR A 19 5.47 1.29 3.37
C TYR A 19 5.91 2.73 3.06
N GLU A 20 6.95 2.89 2.24
CA GLU A 20 7.43 4.23 1.84
C GLU A 20 6.38 4.97 1.00
N GLU A 21 5.79 4.30 0.00
CA GLU A 21 4.73 4.89 -0.84
C GLU A 21 3.49 5.31 -0.04
N LEU A 22 3.14 4.57 1.01
CA LEU A 22 2.03 4.91 1.91
C LEU A 22 2.42 6.07 2.84
N ARG A 23 3.63 6.04 3.40
CA ARG A 23 4.16 7.10 4.27
C ARG A 23 4.26 8.44 3.54
N ASP A 24 4.70 8.42 2.29
CA ASP A 24 4.80 9.62 1.45
C ASP A 24 3.42 10.24 1.15
N ARG A 25 2.34 9.43 1.24
CA ARG A 25 0.94 9.88 1.14
C ARG A 25 0.28 10.20 2.49
N GLY A 26 1.07 10.24 3.56
CA GLY A 26 0.61 10.52 4.93
C GLY A 26 -0.06 9.34 5.63
N ILE A 27 -0.05 8.14 5.04
CA ILE A 27 -0.66 6.94 5.61
C ILE A 27 0.39 6.19 6.44
N VAL A 28 0.20 6.18 7.76
CA VAL A 28 1.11 5.56 8.72
C VAL A 28 0.43 4.41 9.47
N GLY A 29 1.21 3.58 10.17
CA GLY A 29 0.69 2.46 10.98
C GLY A 29 0.71 1.09 10.30
N VAL A 30 1.09 1.02 9.02
CA VAL A 30 1.35 -0.27 8.36
C VAL A 30 2.77 -0.73 8.70
N GLN A 31 2.93 -2.01 9.07
CA GLN A 31 4.23 -2.56 9.39
C GLN A 31 5.14 -2.61 8.14
N PRO A 32 6.36 -2.06 8.20
CA PRO A 32 7.30 -2.08 7.08
C PRO A 32 7.76 -3.50 6.75
N GLY A 33 8.01 -3.77 5.47
CA GLY A 33 8.48 -5.08 5.00
C GLY A 33 7.35 -6.07 4.64
N LEU A 34 6.10 -5.76 4.99
CA LEU A 34 4.95 -6.61 4.71
C LEU A 34 4.24 -6.21 3.42
N THR A 35 4.54 -6.90 2.32
CA THR A 35 3.87 -6.67 1.02
C THR A 35 2.86 -7.74 0.65
N ARG A 36 2.93 -8.93 1.27
CA ARG A 36 2.03 -10.05 0.99
C ARG A 36 0.81 -10.06 1.91
N HIS A 37 1.01 -9.90 3.21
CA HIS A 37 -0.06 -9.82 4.21
C HIS A 37 0.24 -8.63 5.11
N PHE A 38 -0.64 -7.63 5.10
CA PHE A 38 -0.57 -6.48 5.99
C PHE A 38 -1.94 -6.31 6.65
N LYS A 39 -1.93 -5.87 7.90
CA LYS A 39 -3.15 -5.53 8.64
C LYS A 39 -3.26 -4.01 8.65
N LEU A 40 -4.48 -3.51 8.42
CA LEU A 40 -4.81 -2.11 8.56
C LEU A 40 -6.11 -2.02 9.36
N ASN A 41 -6.19 -1.03 10.24
CA ASN A 41 -7.40 -0.74 11.00
C ASN A 41 -7.94 0.60 10.53
N VAL A 42 -9.22 0.63 10.16
CA VAL A 42 -9.94 1.86 9.76
C VAL A 42 -10.77 2.45 10.90
N TYR A 43 -10.63 1.92 12.12
CA TYR A 43 -11.42 2.36 13.25
C TYR A 43 -11.07 3.81 13.61
N GLY A 44 -12.09 4.67 13.68
CA GLY A 44 -11.93 6.10 13.93
C GLY A 44 -11.59 6.94 12.70
N LEU A 45 -11.46 6.35 11.51
CA LEU A 45 -11.30 7.10 10.26
C LEU A 45 -12.67 7.54 9.72
N SER A 46 -12.73 8.76 9.21
CA SER A 46 -13.84 9.26 8.41
C SER A 46 -13.92 8.54 7.06
N TRP A 47 -15.08 8.63 6.39
CA TRP A 47 -15.24 8.04 5.06
C TRP A 47 -14.28 8.62 4.03
N GLU A 48 -13.93 9.90 4.16
CA GLU A 48 -12.96 10.58 3.30
C GLU A 48 -11.55 10.01 3.49
N GLU A 49 -11.13 9.77 4.73
CA GLU A 49 -9.83 9.15 5.03
C GLU A 49 -9.76 7.70 4.54
N VAL A 50 -10.84 6.94 4.69
CA VAL A 50 -10.92 5.57 4.16
C VAL A 50 -10.80 5.58 2.63
N LYS A 51 -11.47 6.53 1.97
CA LYS A 51 -11.38 6.72 0.53
C LYS A 51 -9.96 7.10 0.10
N HIS A 52 -9.31 8.03 0.80
CA HIS A 52 -7.92 8.40 0.56
C HIS A 52 -6.97 7.21 0.67
N VAL A 53 -7.14 6.36 1.69
CA VAL A 53 -6.34 5.13 1.86
C VAL A 53 -6.59 4.19 0.68
N ALA A 54 -7.84 3.95 0.30
CA ALA A 54 -8.16 3.09 -0.83
C ALA A 54 -7.55 3.63 -2.15
N GLU A 55 -7.71 4.91 -2.43
CA GLU A 55 -7.15 5.58 -3.61
C GLU A 55 -5.62 5.47 -3.63
N ALA A 56 -4.95 5.68 -2.50
CA ALA A 56 -3.51 5.50 -2.37
C ALA A 56 -3.07 4.08 -2.77
N PHE A 57 -3.75 3.03 -2.29
CA PHE A 57 -3.44 1.66 -2.70
C PHE A 57 -3.66 1.44 -4.21
N GLN A 58 -4.71 2.01 -4.79
CA GLN A 58 -4.97 1.90 -6.22
C GLN A 58 -3.92 2.64 -7.06
N GLU A 59 -3.49 3.82 -6.64
CA GLU A 59 -2.44 4.58 -7.31
C GLU A 59 -1.11 3.83 -7.28
N ILE A 60 -0.72 3.27 -6.13
CA ILE A 60 0.50 2.46 -6.00
C ILE A 60 0.40 1.26 -6.94
N ALA A 61 -0.77 0.61 -6.98
CA ALA A 61 -1.01 -0.50 -7.89
C ALA A 61 -0.84 -0.07 -9.36
N ARG A 62 -1.47 1.03 -9.79
CA ARG A 62 -1.33 1.59 -11.16
C ARG A 62 0.12 1.97 -11.48
N LYS A 63 0.82 2.64 -10.57
CA LYS A 63 2.22 3.07 -10.73
C LYS A 63 3.16 1.88 -10.98
N HIS A 64 2.84 0.72 -10.41
CA HIS A 64 3.61 -0.51 -10.57
C HIS A 64 3.00 -1.49 -11.59
N GLY A 65 2.02 -1.06 -12.39
CA GLY A 65 1.43 -1.87 -13.47
C GLY A 65 0.57 -3.04 -12.98
N LEU A 66 0.03 -2.97 -11.77
CA LEU A 66 -0.92 -3.95 -11.25
C LEU A 66 -2.33 -3.61 -11.70
N SER A 67 -3.08 -4.61 -12.18
CA SER A 67 -4.50 -4.45 -12.51
C SER A 67 -5.31 -4.17 -11.24
N VAL A 68 -6.05 -3.08 -11.27
CA VAL A 68 -7.00 -2.68 -10.23
C VAL A 68 -8.39 -2.85 -10.83
N HIS A 69 -9.21 -3.74 -10.27
CA HIS A 69 -10.60 -3.98 -10.66
C HIS A 69 -11.55 -3.31 -9.67
#